data_AF-A0A3Q0JAY7-F1
#
_entry.id   AF-A0A3Q0JAY7-F1
#
_cell.length_a   1.000
_cell.length_b   1.000
_cell.length_c   1.000
_cell.angle_alpha   90.00
_cell.angle_beta   90.00
_cell.angle_gamma   90.00
#
_symmetry.space_group_name_H-M   'P 1'
#
loop_
_entity.id
_entity.type
_entity.pdbx_description
1 polymer ?
#
loop_
_entity_poly.entity_id
_entity_poly.type
_entity_poly.pdbx_seq_one_letter_code
_entity_poly.pdbx_strand_id
1 'polypeptide(L)'
;MAIASVKNILVNSRMTSQESRMQLFQSIVCATLLYGAEIWGSRYEDMIEVVQSQFLKSVFCLPRCTPHYMVRLEFGVVKLAYHVLKQMLRWWLKLLSMPEERYPRKCYNQLVVVDQLSRNVEKYNWVTLLKRKLVQLDYAEIWEAQSHELLKDRIGEILDRYENRIIVDFRVHPIVLCIKNLNQIQELKI
;
A
#
# COMPACT_ATOMS: atom_id res chain seq x y z
N MET A 1 -4.41 15.05 -12.83
CA MET A 1 -5.77 15.04 -13.41
C MET A 1 -6.80 14.43 -12.47
N ALA A 2 -6.64 13.20 -11.99
CA ALA A 2 -7.63 12.54 -11.11
C ALA A 2 -8.02 13.33 -9.85
N ILE A 3 -7.05 13.85 -9.07
CA ILE A 3 -7.33 14.64 -7.86
C ILE A 3 -8.19 15.88 -8.16
N ALA A 4 -7.93 16.57 -9.28
CA ALA A 4 -8.67 17.76 -9.66
C ALA A 4 -10.12 17.41 -10.05
N SER A 5 -10.32 16.32 -10.80
CA SER A 5 -11.65 15.81 -11.12
C SER A 5 -12.43 15.43 -9.86
N VAL A 6 -11.79 14.74 -8.91
CA VAL A 6 -12.41 14.39 -7.62
C VAL A 6 -12.84 15.66 -6.89
N LYS A 7 -11.99 16.67 -6.78
CA LYS A 7 -12.36 17.93 -6.13
C LYS A 7 -13.57 18.61 -6.77
N ASN A 8 -13.62 18.67 -8.10
CA ASN A 8 -14.76 19.27 -8.79
C ASN A 8 -16.04 18.53 -8.44
N ILE A 9 -16.01 17.19 -8.38
CA ILE A 9 -17.14 16.39 -7.92
C ILE A 9 -17.49 16.73 -6.46
N LEU A 10 -16.51 16.82 -5.56
CA LEU A 10 -16.74 17.14 -4.14
C LEU A 10 -17.44 18.49 -3.96
N VAL A 11 -16.97 19.52 -4.68
CA VAL A 11 -17.49 20.89 -4.60
C VAL A 11 -18.91 20.95 -5.18
N ASN A 12 -19.12 20.34 -6.36
CA ASN A 12 -20.42 20.37 -7.04
C ASN A 12 -21.49 19.55 -6.31
N SER A 13 -21.10 18.41 -5.72
CA SER A 13 -22.01 17.54 -4.95
C SER A 13 -22.26 18.03 -3.52
N ARG A 14 -21.53 19.06 -3.06
CA ARG A 14 -21.58 19.57 -1.67
C ARG A 14 -21.41 18.47 -0.61
N MET A 15 -20.53 17.51 -0.89
CA MET A 15 -20.38 16.33 -0.05
C MET A 15 -19.68 16.66 1.27
N THR A 16 -20.37 16.46 2.39
CA THR A 16 -19.90 16.76 3.75
C THR A 16 -19.31 15.55 4.47
N SER A 17 -19.78 14.34 4.18
CA SER A 17 -19.29 13.11 4.82
C SER A 17 -17.83 12.80 4.45
N GLN A 18 -17.00 12.55 5.48
CA GLN A 18 -15.62 12.08 5.32
C GLN A 18 -15.57 10.72 4.63
N GLU A 19 -16.45 9.80 5.00
CA GLU A 19 -16.48 8.44 4.44
C GLU A 19 -16.69 8.48 2.93
N SER A 20 -17.65 9.27 2.47
CA SER A 20 -17.95 9.40 1.05
C SER A 20 -16.82 10.06 0.26
N ARG A 21 -16.10 11.03 0.87
CA ARG A 21 -14.87 11.61 0.29
C ARG A 21 -13.77 10.56 0.15
N MET A 22 -13.62 9.69 1.14
CA MET A 22 -12.66 8.58 1.11
C MET A 22 -13.03 7.50 0.10
N GLN A 23 -14.32 7.18 -0.03
CA GLN A 23 -14.79 6.28 -1.08
C GLN A 23 -14.48 6.84 -2.47
N LEU A 24 -14.69 8.13 -2.70
CA LEU A 24 -14.38 8.76 -3.99
C LEU A 24 -12.88 8.76 -4.29
N PHE A 25 -12.04 8.97 -3.26
CA PHE A 25 -10.60 8.79 -3.37
C PHE A 25 -10.22 7.38 -3.78
N GLN A 26 -10.77 6.37 -3.11
CA GLN A 26 -10.51 4.96 -3.41
C GLN A 26 -10.97 4.60 -4.83
N SER A 27 -12.16 5.04 -5.23
CA SER A 27 -12.76 4.68 -6.52
C SER A 27 -12.07 5.33 -7.72
N ILE A 28 -11.58 6.58 -7.59
CA ILE A 28 -11.03 7.33 -8.73
C ILE A 28 -9.51 7.45 -8.62
N VAL A 29 -9.00 7.97 -7.50
CA VAL A 29 -7.57 8.25 -7.35
C VAL A 29 -6.79 6.97 -7.14
N CYS A 30 -7.21 6.06 -6.25
CA CYS A 30 -6.52 4.79 -6.09
C CYS A 30 -6.65 3.91 -7.33
N ALA A 31 -7.81 3.87 -8.01
CA ALA A 31 -7.96 3.09 -9.23
C ALA A 31 -6.99 3.56 -10.34
N THR A 32 -6.80 4.87 -10.50
CA THR A 32 -5.87 5.43 -11.50
C THR A 32 -4.41 5.28 -11.06
N LEU A 33 -4.11 5.54 -9.79
CA LEU A 33 -2.75 5.49 -9.24
C LEU A 33 -2.22 4.07 -9.12
N LEU A 34 -3.07 3.12 -8.74
CA LEU A 34 -2.65 1.75 -8.45
C LEU A 34 -2.82 0.81 -9.65
N TYR A 35 -3.13 1.34 -10.82
CA TYR A 35 -3.24 0.56 -12.05
C TYR A 35 -1.90 -0.09 -12.41
N GLY A 36 -1.86 -1.42 -12.43
CA GLY A 36 -0.63 -2.19 -12.70
C GLY A 36 0.42 -2.11 -11.59
N ALA A 37 0.06 -1.59 -10.41
CA ALA A 37 1.00 -1.38 -9.31
C ALA A 37 1.59 -2.69 -8.76
N GLU A 38 1.01 -3.85 -9.09
CA GLU A 38 1.60 -5.17 -8.84
C GLU A 38 3.01 -5.34 -9.42
N ILE A 39 3.37 -4.62 -10.50
CA ILE A 39 4.69 -4.72 -11.13
C ILE A 39 5.56 -3.53 -10.73
N TRP A 40 5.06 -2.30 -10.90
CA TRP A 40 5.89 -1.09 -10.70
C TRP A 40 5.74 -0.46 -9.31
N GLY A 41 4.63 -0.71 -8.63
CA GLY A 41 4.22 0.03 -7.43
C GLY A 41 5.18 -0.12 -6.26
N SER A 42 5.73 -1.32 -6.06
CA SER A 42 6.64 -1.60 -4.93
C SER A 42 7.93 -0.78 -4.98
N ARG A 43 8.33 -0.31 -6.15
CA ARG A 43 9.53 0.52 -6.31
C ARG A 43 9.30 1.97 -5.86
N TYR A 44 8.07 2.44 -5.98
CA TYR A 44 7.71 3.85 -5.80
C TYR A 44 6.73 4.06 -4.64
N GLU A 45 6.79 3.19 -3.62
CA GLU A 45 5.87 3.23 -2.47
C GLU A 45 5.85 4.62 -1.82
N ASP A 46 7.02 5.21 -1.56
CA ASP A 46 7.11 6.54 -0.95
C ASP A 46 6.41 7.63 -1.79
N MET A 47 6.54 7.56 -3.12
CA MET A 47 5.87 8.52 -4.02
C MET A 47 4.36 8.31 -4.02
N ILE A 48 3.91 7.05 -4.00
CA ILE A 48 2.49 6.70 -3.93
C ILE A 48 1.87 7.24 -2.63
N GLU A 49 2.58 7.12 -1.49
CA GLU A 49 2.11 7.64 -0.19
C GLU A 49 1.97 9.18 -0.15
N VAL A 50 2.83 9.89 -0.89
CA VAL A 50 2.73 11.34 -1.02
C VAL A 50 1.43 11.75 -1.69
N VAL A 51 0.97 11.01 -2.70
CA VAL A 51 -0.27 11.31 -3.43
C VAL A 51 -1.49 11.23 -2.49
N GLN A 52 -1.57 10.20 -1.65
CA GLN A 52 -2.62 10.06 -0.64
C GLN A 52 -2.63 11.26 0.32
N SER A 53 -1.47 11.64 0.83
CA SER A 53 -1.33 12.74 1.79
C SER A 53 -1.69 14.08 1.16
N GLN A 54 -1.26 14.32 -0.08
CA GLN A 54 -1.60 15.53 -0.84
C GLN A 54 -3.10 15.62 -1.13
N PHE A 55 -3.74 14.50 -1.46
CA PHE A 55 -5.18 14.44 -1.63
C PHE A 55 -5.90 14.85 -0.36
N LEU A 56 -5.59 14.21 0.77
CA LEU A 56 -6.23 14.50 2.07
C LEU A 56 -6.01 15.96 2.49
N LYS A 57 -4.77 16.45 2.44
CA LYS A 57 -4.47 17.86 2.72
C LYS A 57 -5.32 18.78 1.87
N SER A 58 -5.50 18.43 0.61
CA SER A 58 -6.22 19.30 -0.30
C SER A 58 -7.73 19.23 -0.17
N VAL A 59 -8.31 18.11 0.24
CA VAL A 59 -9.76 17.98 0.47
C VAL A 59 -10.17 18.66 1.77
N PHE A 60 -9.31 18.62 2.78
CA PHE A 60 -9.56 19.18 4.10
C PHE A 60 -8.89 20.54 4.33
N CYS A 61 -8.40 21.18 3.25
CA CYS A 61 -7.75 22.50 3.29
C CYS A 61 -6.62 22.61 4.31
N LEU A 62 -5.89 21.52 4.56
CA LEU A 62 -4.77 21.51 5.50
C LEU A 62 -3.56 22.26 4.92
N PRO A 63 -2.74 22.90 5.77
CA PRO A 63 -1.49 23.50 5.34
C PRO A 63 -0.58 22.52 4.60
N ARG A 64 0.16 23.02 3.61
CA ARG A 64 1.14 22.19 2.87
C ARG A 64 2.22 21.63 3.81
N CYS A 65 2.57 22.39 4.84
CA CYS A 65 3.59 22.05 5.85
C CYS A 65 3.16 20.93 6.81
N THR A 66 1.88 20.53 6.83
CA THR A 66 1.40 19.46 7.72
C THR A 66 2.14 18.15 7.44
N PRO A 67 2.75 17.49 8.44
CA PRO A 67 3.45 16.22 8.20
C PRO A 67 2.53 15.12 7.66
N HIS A 68 3.00 14.32 6.69
CA HIS A 68 2.19 13.27 6.04
C HIS A 68 1.70 12.19 7.01
N TYR A 69 2.52 11.84 7.99
CA TYR A 69 2.14 10.86 9.00
C TYR A 69 0.98 11.35 9.87
N MET A 70 0.97 12.64 10.24
CA MET A 70 -0.07 13.23 11.06
C MET A 70 -1.42 13.18 10.33
N VAL A 71 -1.44 13.57 9.05
CA VAL A 71 -2.64 13.49 8.22
C VAL A 71 -3.21 12.08 8.20
N ARG A 72 -2.39 11.05 8.01
CA ARG A 72 -2.88 9.65 8.00
C ARG A 72 -3.43 9.20 9.34
N LEU A 73 -2.82 9.62 10.45
CA LEU A 73 -3.26 9.28 11.80
C LEU A 73 -4.63 9.88 12.11
N GLU A 74 -4.82 11.17 11.84
CA GLU A 74 -6.09 11.87 12.09
C GLU A 74 -7.26 11.25 11.30
N PHE A 75 -7.01 10.87 10.05
CA PHE A 75 -8.05 10.29 9.19
C PHE A 75 -8.15 8.76 9.28
N GLY A 76 -7.30 8.09 10.06
CA GLY A 76 -7.28 6.63 10.18
C GLY A 76 -7.05 5.89 8.85
N VAL A 77 -6.27 6.46 7.94
CA VAL A 77 -6.12 5.91 6.58
C VAL A 77 -4.91 4.98 6.50
N VAL A 78 -5.13 3.78 5.98
CA VAL A 78 -4.08 2.79 5.71
C VAL A 78 -3.17 3.26 4.57
N LYS A 79 -1.85 3.02 4.70
CA LYS A 79 -0.86 3.30 3.65
C LYS A 79 -1.25 2.60 2.34
N LEU A 80 -1.10 3.30 1.22
CA LEU A 80 -1.31 2.72 -0.11
C LEU A 80 -0.34 1.56 -0.42
N ALA A 81 0.81 1.51 0.22
CA ALA A 81 1.74 0.38 0.16
C ALA A 81 1.05 -0.97 0.51
N TYR A 82 0.06 -0.97 1.40
CA TYR A 82 -0.76 -2.16 1.69
C TYR A 82 -1.51 -2.64 0.44
N HIS A 83 -2.15 -1.72 -0.28
CA HIS A 83 -2.87 -2.04 -1.50
C HIS A 83 -1.94 -2.50 -2.63
N VAL A 84 -0.73 -1.93 -2.72
CA VAL A 84 0.31 -2.39 -3.64
C VAL A 84 0.67 -3.84 -3.35
N LEU A 85 1.06 -4.18 -2.12
CA LEU A 85 1.40 -5.57 -1.76
C LEU A 85 0.24 -6.53 -2.01
N LYS A 86 -0.99 -6.13 -1.68
CA LYS A 86 -2.21 -6.91 -1.96
C LYS A 86 -2.37 -7.22 -3.45
N GLN A 87 -2.10 -6.26 -4.33
CA GLN A 87 -2.13 -6.49 -5.77
C GLN A 87 -0.99 -7.38 -6.24
N MET A 88 0.23 -7.20 -5.71
CA MET A 88 1.38 -8.08 -6.01
C MET A 88 1.07 -9.53 -5.67
N LEU A 89 0.56 -9.80 -4.46
CA LEU A 89 0.23 -11.15 -4.00
C LEU A 89 -0.89 -11.77 -4.84
N ARG A 90 -1.93 -11.00 -5.16
CA ARG A 90 -3.02 -11.47 -6.04
C ARG A 90 -2.53 -11.76 -7.46
N TRP A 91 -1.62 -10.94 -7.98
CA TRP A 91 -1.03 -11.17 -9.29
C TRP A 91 -0.15 -12.41 -9.28
N TRP A 92 0.68 -12.56 -8.25
CA TRP A 92 1.52 -13.74 -8.07
C TRP A 92 0.68 -15.01 -7.94
N LEU A 93 -0.40 -14.99 -7.17
CA LEU A 93 -1.35 -16.11 -7.08
C LEU A 93 -1.90 -16.51 -8.46
N LYS A 94 -2.33 -15.52 -9.26
CA LYS A 94 -2.79 -15.79 -10.63
C LYS A 94 -1.67 -16.41 -11.47
N LEU A 95 -0.44 -15.90 -11.39
CA LEU A 95 0.71 -16.47 -12.10
C LEU A 95 1.01 -17.91 -11.67
N LEU A 96 0.82 -18.27 -10.39
CA LEU A 96 1.00 -19.65 -9.92
C LEU A 96 -0.04 -20.62 -10.47
N SER A 97 -1.25 -20.15 -10.75
CA SER A 97 -2.31 -20.96 -11.39
C SER A 97 -2.22 -21.04 -12.93
N MET A 98 -1.37 -20.24 -13.57
CA MET A 98 -1.31 -20.18 -15.03
C MET A 98 -0.48 -21.33 -15.63
N PRO A 99 -0.90 -21.88 -16.78
CA PRO A 99 -0.08 -22.83 -17.55
C PRO A 99 1.26 -22.22 -17.99
N GLU A 100 2.29 -23.05 -18.11
CA GLU A 100 3.67 -22.62 -18.42
C GLU A 100 3.82 -22.07 -19.84
N GLU A 101 2.91 -22.39 -20.75
CA GLU A 101 2.95 -21.92 -22.13
C GLU A 101 2.64 -20.43 -22.24
N ARG A 102 1.88 -19.89 -21.27
CA ARG A 102 1.44 -18.49 -21.28
C ARG A 102 2.60 -17.53 -21.04
N TYR A 103 2.65 -16.46 -21.83
CA TYR A 103 3.70 -15.44 -21.72
C TYR A 103 3.89 -14.86 -20.31
N PRO A 104 2.84 -14.50 -19.54
CA PRO A 104 3.03 -14.00 -18.18
C PRO A 104 3.78 -14.98 -17.27
N ARG A 105 3.47 -16.28 -17.36
CA ARG A 105 4.13 -17.34 -16.61
C ARG A 105 5.59 -17.51 -17.05
N LYS A 106 5.85 -17.49 -18.36
CA LYS A 106 7.23 -17.50 -18.90
C LYS A 106 8.05 -16.32 -18.42
N CYS A 107 7.51 -15.10 -18.52
CA CYS A 107 8.18 -13.89 -18.05
C CYS A 107 8.47 -13.96 -16.54
N TYR A 108 7.52 -14.42 -15.75
CA TYR A 108 7.71 -14.64 -14.31
C TYR A 108 8.86 -15.62 -14.04
N ASN A 109 8.86 -16.79 -14.68
CA ASN A 109 9.92 -17.78 -14.51
C ASN A 109 11.30 -17.21 -14.88
N GLN A 110 11.38 -16.41 -15.95
CA GLN A 110 12.62 -15.72 -16.32
C GLN A 110 13.05 -14.69 -15.27
N LEU A 111 12.12 -13.95 -14.66
CA LEU A 111 12.43 -13.02 -13.58
C LEU A 111 12.92 -13.72 -12.31
N VAL A 112 12.41 -14.92 -12.02
CA VAL A 112 12.91 -15.78 -10.92
C VAL A 112 14.34 -16.25 -11.21
N VAL A 113 14.65 -16.64 -12.45
CA VAL A 113 16.03 -16.99 -12.84
C VAL A 113 16.94 -15.77 -12.70
N VAL A 114 16.51 -14.60 -13.18
CA VAL A 114 17.28 -13.36 -13.08
C VAL A 114 17.54 -12.96 -11.62
N ASP A 115 16.60 -13.21 -10.70
CA ASP A 115 16.78 -12.95 -9.26
C ASP A 115 18.05 -13.58 -8.68
N GLN A 116 18.43 -14.76 -9.20
CA GLN A 116 19.58 -15.53 -8.73
C GLN A 116 20.90 -15.11 -9.38
N LEU A 117 20.86 -14.27 -10.42
CA LEU A 117 22.06 -13.83 -11.13
C LEU A 117 22.68 -12.61 -10.47
N SER A 118 24.01 -12.55 -10.47
CA SER A 118 24.78 -11.39 -9.95
C SER A 118 24.48 -10.06 -10.67
N ARG A 119 23.96 -10.13 -11.90
CA ARG A 119 23.54 -8.95 -12.69
C ARG A 119 22.14 -8.44 -12.35
N ASN A 120 21.45 -9.04 -11.39
CA ASN A 120 20.11 -8.60 -11.01
C ASN A 120 20.16 -7.17 -10.46
N VAL A 121 19.25 -6.33 -10.94
CA VAL A 121 19.08 -4.99 -10.40
C VAL A 121 17.75 -4.98 -9.65
N GLU A 122 17.81 -5.21 -8.33
CA GLU A 122 16.62 -5.49 -7.48
C GLU A 122 15.48 -4.49 -7.70
N LYS A 123 15.81 -3.20 -7.83
CA LYS A 123 14.81 -2.14 -8.01
C LYS A 123 13.96 -2.27 -9.28
N TYR A 124 14.41 -3.02 -10.29
CA TYR A 124 13.68 -3.23 -11.55
C TYR A 124 13.04 -4.62 -11.64
N ASN A 125 13.35 -5.52 -10.71
CA ASN A 125 12.76 -6.85 -10.66
C ASN A 125 11.69 -6.91 -9.57
N TRP A 126 10.42 -6.77 -9.97
CA TRP A 126 9.30 -6.80 -9.04
C TRP A 126 9.19 -8.13 -8.29
N VAL A 127 9.70 -9.22 -8.87
CA VAL A 127 9.75 -10.54 -8.23
C VAL A 127 10.73 -10.53 -7.06
N THR A 128 11.92 -9.96 -7.26
CA THR A 128 12.90 -9.74 -6.18
C THR A 128 12.31 -8.86 -5.08
N LEU A 129 11.60 -7.79 -5.43
CA LEU A 129 10.95 -6.92 -4.46
C LEU A 129 9.87 -7.66 -3.65
N LEU A 130 9.07 -8.51 -4.32
CA LEU A 130 8.07 -9.35 -3.67
C LEU A 130 8.72 -10.34 -2.69
N LYS A 131 9.72 -11.09 -3.16
CA LYS A 131 10.52 -12.02 -2.34
C LYS A 131 11.07 -11.32 -1.11
N ARG A 132 11.70 -10.16 -1.28
CA ARG A 132 12.26 -9.38 -0.18
C ARG A 132 11.20 -8.96 0.83
N LYS A 133 10.01 -8.54 0.38
CA LYS A 133 8.89 -8.22 1.28
C LYS A 133 8.43 -9.43 2.09
N LEU A 134 8.33 -10.61 1.45
CA LEU A 134 7.97 -11.85 2.14
C LEU A 134 9.03 -12.26 3.16
N VAL A 135 10.31 -12.20 2.80
CA VAL A 135 11.44 -12.48 3.71
C VAL A 135 11.44 -11.50 4.90
N GLN A 136 11.22 -10.21 4.64
CA GLN A 136 11.12 -9.21 5.71
C GLN A 136 9.94 -9.47 6.66
N LEU A 137 8.87 -10.10 6.18
CA LEU A 137 7.71 -10.48 6.96
C LEU A 137 7.83 -11.89 7.56
N ASP A 138 9.01 -12.52 7.50
CA ASP A 138 9.28 -13.88 7.96
C ASP A 138 8.34 -14.93 7.32
N TYR A 139 8.11 -14.79 6.01
CA TYR A 139 7.36 -15.74 5.17
C TYR A 139 8.21 -16.24 3.99
N ALA A 140 9.51 -16.47 4.23
CA ALA A 140 10.44 -16.96 3.21
C ALA A 140 10.02 -18.35 2.69
N GLU A 141 9.47 -19.19 3.56
CA GLU A 141 8.96 -20.53 3.24
C GLU A 141 7.85 -20.51 2.17
N ILE A 142 7.00 -19.48 2.17
CA ILE A 142 5.94 -19.33 1.16
C ILE A 142 6.56 -19.01 -0.20
N TRP A 143 7.61 -18.18 -0.20
CA TRP A 143 8.36 -17.89 -1.42
C TRP A 143 9.04 -19.13 -1.97
N GLU A 144 9.71 -19.93 -1.13
CA GLU A 144 10.40 -21.15 -1.58
C GLU A 144 9.44 -22.24 -2.06
N ALA A 145 8.26 -22.37 -1.43
CA ALA A 145 7.27 -23.37 -1.81
C ALA A 145 6.68 -23.16 -3.22
N GLN A 146 6.61 -21.90 -3.70
CA GLN A 146 6.02 -21.54 -5.01
C GLN A 146 4.63 -22.18 -5.29
N SER A 147 3.88 -22.51 -4.23
CA SER A 147 2.62 -23.25 -4.32
C SER A 147 1.41 -22.33 -4.33
N HIS A 148 0.54 -22.51 -5.33
CA HIS A 148 -0.71 -21.77 -5.44
C HIS A 148 -1.61 -21.98 -4.21
N GLU A 149 -1.74 -23.22 -3.73
CA GLU A 149 -2.63 -23.59 -2.61
C GLU A 149 -2.16 -22.95 -1.32
N LEU A 150 -0.87 -23.11 -0.99
CA LEU A 150 -0.27 -22.51 0.21
C LEU A 150 -0.41 -20.99 0.21
N LEU A 151 -0.12 -20.35 -0.92
CA LEU A 151 -0.26 -18.89 -1.03
C LEU A 151 -1.72 -18.46 -0.85
N LYS A 152 -2.67 -19.15 -1.48
CA LYS A 152 -4.10 -18.82 -1.42
C LYS A 152 -4.60 -18.77 0.02
N ASP A 153 -4.20 -19.74 0.83
CA ASP A 153 -4.65 -19.85 2.22
C ASP A 153 -3.99 -18.80 3.13
N ARG A 154 -2.71 -18.48 2.88
CA ARG A 154 -1.91 -17.59 3.74
C ARG A 154 -1.95 -16.10 3.35
N ILE A 155 -2.54 -15.72 2.20
CA ILE A 155 -2.61 -14.31 1.76
C ILE A 155 -3.19 -13.39 2.84
N GLY A 156 -4.26 -13.82 3.53
CA GLY A 156 -4.88 -13.03 4.60
C GLY A 156 -3.89 -12.71 5.71
N GLU A 157 -3.23 -13.74 6.24
CA GLU A 157 -2.24 -13.60 7.31
C GLU A 157 -1.05 -12.70 6.92
N ILE A 158 -0.55 -12.84 5.69
CA ILE A 158 0.56 -12.00 5.19
C ILE A 158 0.14 -10.53 5.18
N LEU A 159 -1.07 -10.24 4.70
CA LEU A 159 -1.60 -8.89 4.64
C LEU A 159 -1.84 -8.31 6.02
N ASP A 160 -2.39 -9.08 6.95
CA ASP A 160 -2.63 -8.67 8.33
C ASP A 160 -1.30 -8.38 9.04
N ARG A 161 -0.27 -9.22 8.86
CA ARG A 161 1.07 -8.97 9.41
C ARG A 161 1.70 -7.72 8.83
N TYR A 162 1.54 -7.49 7.53
CA TYR A 162 2.04 -6.29 6.87
C TYR A 162 1.34 -5.02 7.35
N GLU A 163 0.01 -5.05 7.49
CA GLU A 163 -0.79 -3.96 8.04
C GLU A 163 -0.36 -3.62 9.46
N ASN A 164 -0.21 -4.63 10.33
CA ASN A 164 0.28 -4.44 11.69
C ASN A 164 1.67 -3.80 11.72
N ARG A 165 2.60 -4.25 10.87
CA ARG A 165 3.94 -3.65 10.79
C ARG A 165 3.89 -2.19 10.36
N ILE A 166 3.07 -1.87 9.35
CA ILE A 166 2.87 -0.49 8.90
C ILE A 166 2.34 0.38 10.04
N ILE A 167 1.39 -0.13 10.84
CA ILE A 167 0.78 0.59 11.97
C ILE A 167 1.79 0.78 13.11
N VAL A 168 2.59 -0.24 13.44
CA VAL A 168 3.55 -0.21 14.56
C VAL A 168 4.70 0.75 14.29
N ASP A 169 5.15 0.87 13.03
CA ASP A 169 6.16 1.85 12.61
C ASP A 169 5.76 3.30 13.01
N PHE A 170 4.47 3.57 13.21
CA PHE A 170 3.96 4.86 13.68
C PHE A 170 3.85 5.00 15.21
N ARG A 171 3.78 3.91 15.98
CA ARG A 171 3.61 3.97 17.46
C ARG A 171 4.93 4.23 18.19
N VAL A 172 6.08 4.02 17.55
CA VAL A 172 7.41 4.20 18.16
C VAL A 172 7.92 5.65 18.05
N HIS A 173 7.17 6.56 17.43
CA HIS A 173 7.56 7.97 17.37
C HIS A 173 7.16 8.73 18.64
N PRO A 174 8.11 9.39 19.35
CA PRO A 174 7.87 10.08 20.63
C PRO A 174 6.70 11.09 20.59
N ILE A 175 6.47 11.69 19.42
CA ILE A 175 5.43 12.70 19.19
C ILE A 175 4.02 12.10 19.27
N VAL A 176 3.82 10.84 18.85
CA VAL A 176 2.49 10.18 18.83
C VAL A 176 2.04 9.77 20.24
N LEU A 177 2.98 9.38 21.11
CA LEU A 177 2.71 9.16 22.54
C LEU A 177 2.30 10.47 23.22
N CYS A 178 2.92 11.59 22.83
CA CYS A 178 2.62 12.91 23.37
C CYS A 178 1.21 13.40 22.98
N ILE A 179 0.77 13.17 21.73
CA ILE A 179 -0.57 13.55 21.26
C ILE A 179 -1.68 12.71 21.92
N LYS A 180 -1.47 11.40 22.11
CA LYS A 180 -2.44 10.56 22.85
C LYS A 180 -2.60 11.01 24.30
N ASN A 181 -1.50 11.40 24.95
CA ASN A 181 -1.55 11.97 26.30
C ASN A 181 -2.24 13.35 26.32
N LEU A 182 -2.05 14.19 25.30
CA LEU A 182 -2.74 15.49 25.20
C LEU A 182 -4.25 15.37 25.02
N ASN A 183 -4.72 14.43 24.19
CA ASN A 183 -6.15 14.18 24.01
C ASN A 183 -6.79 13.58 25.28
N GLN A 184 -6.09 12.71 26.01
CA GLN A 184 -6.54 12.24 27.33
C GLN A 184 -6.61 13.36 28.39
N ILE A 185 -5.68 14.33 28.34
CA ILE A 185 -5.69 15.48 29.26
C ILE A 185 -6.84 16.47 28.94
N GLN A 186 -7.27 16.56 27.67
CA GLN A 186 -8.42 17.39 27.28
C GLN A 186 -9.77 16.76 27.65
N GLU A 187 -9.90 15.43 27.63
CA GLU A 187 -11.12 14.73 28.06
C GLU A 187 -11.31 14.69 29.59
N LEU A 188 -10.23 14.84 30.38
CA LEU A 188 -10.28 14.87 31.86
C LEU A 188 -10.57 16.26 32.46
N LYS A 189 -10.86 17.28 31.63
CA LYS A 189 -11.20 18.65 32.06
C LYS A 189 -12.68 19.01 31.85
N ILE A 190 -13.56 18.01 31.75
CA ILE A 190 -15.02 18.18 31.79
C ILE A 190 -15.55 17.60 33.11
#